data_AF-A0A0W0VLW1-F1
#
_entry.id   AF-A0A0W0VLW1-F1
#
_cell.length_a   1.000
_cell.length_b   1.000
_cell.length_c   1.000
_cell.angle_alpha   90.00
_cell.angle_beta   90.00
_cell.angle_gamma   90.00
#
_symmetry.space_group_name_H-M   'P 1'
#
loop_
_entity.id
_entity.type
_entity.pdbx_description
1 polymer ?
#
loop_
_entity_poly.entity_id
_entity_poly.type
_entity_poly.pdbx_seq_one_letter_code
_entity_poly.pdbx_strand_id
1 'polypeptide(L)'
;MALLSRENFVNICTQAIVLTRDKITISNQLSGYKKYHQEIKENDYFYKNVREPLENTNKNDYIYRHNLLEHVGLGNCHELADFLLVEIAKKIDSHGARARIRIVNSVKKDHVYLEIKIKLKSEKDYSLWEVDAWDPRIIDISTRPNNSIKNHEFLDYGYSTTIKNSVYTNEINYAQRYSFFNKIPKPLTGNSSGLATPEWDILDKHAHLYSDHTIEEAIEDGKLAPSGQLHYLQKPSDWQKLK
;
A
#
# COMPACT_ATOMS: atom_id res chain seq x y z
N MET A 1 4.60 -26.27 -5.22
CA MET A 1 4.43 -24.85 -4.82
C MET A 1 5.75 -24.38 -4.27
N ALA A 2 6.32 -23.31 -4.83
CA ALA A 2 7.60 -22.78 -4.38
C ALA A 2 7.42 -21.95 -3.09
N LEU A 3 8.46 -21.89 -2.25
CA LEU A 3 8.49 -21.02 -1.07
C LEU A 3 9.52 -19.91 -1.31
N LEU A 4 9.13 -18.66 -1.08
CA LEU A 4 10.04 -17.52 -1.12
C LEU A 4 10.93 -17.51 0.12
N SER A 5 12.19 -17.12 -0.02
CA SER A 5 12.97 -16.68 1.15
C SER A 5 12.37 -15.38 1.69
N ARG A 6 12.68 -15.07 2.95
CA ARG A 6 12.22 -13.85 3.60
C ARG A 6 12.81 -12.60 2.94
N GLU A 7 14.06 -12.67 2.54
CA GLU A 7 14.75 -11.64 1.76
C GLU A 7 14.03 -11.38 0.43
N ASN A 8 13.65 -12.44 -0.30
CA ASN A 8 12.94 -12.29 -1.56
C ASN A 8 11.54 -11.70 -1.37
N PHE A 9 10.82 -12.13 -0.33
CA PHE A 9 9.51 -11.57 0.00
C PHE A 9 9.60 -10.08 0.34
N VAL A 10 10.53 -9.70 1.24
CA VAL A 10 10.75 -8.29 1.61
C VAL A 10 11.16 -7.47 0.39
N ASN A 11 12.05 -7.99 -0.46
CA ASN A 11 12.44 -7.31 -1.69
C ASN A 11 11.26 -7.10 -2.66
N ILE A 12 10.38 -8.10 -2.83
CA ILE A 12 9.15 -7.94 -3.63
C ILE A 12 8.29 -6.80 -3.07
N CYS A 13 8.07 -6.78 -1.75
CA CYS A 13 7.28 -5.73 -1.11
C CYS A 13 7.94 -4.35 -1.26
N THR A 14 9.26 -4.23 -1.03
CA THR A 14 9.99 -2.97 -1.21
C THR A 14 9.85 -2.45 -2.63
N GLN A 15 10.09 -3.30 -3.64
CA GLN A 15 9.98 -2.90 -5.04
C GLN A 15 8.55 -2.49 -5.42
N ALA A 16 7.55 -3.18 -4.90
CA ALA A 16 6.15 -2.84 -5.14
C ALA A 16 5.75 -1.52 -4.48
N ILE A 17 6.24 -1.24 -3.26
CA ILE A 17 6.03 0.05 -2.57
C ILE A 17 6.66 1.20 -3.37
N VAL A 18 7.92 1.06 -3.78
CA VAL A 18 8.62 2.06 -4.59
C VAL A 18 7.86 2.32 -5.89
N LEU A 19 7.52 1.25 -6.63
CA LEU A 19 6.74 1.37 -7.87
C LEU A 19 5.39 2.07 -7.64
N THR A 20 4.69 1.72 -6.56
CA THR A 20 3.39 2.33 -6.23
C THR A 20 3.53 3.83 -6.04
N ARG A 21 4.56 4.28 -5.33
CA ARG A 21 4.81 5.70 -5.07
C ARG A 21 5.35 6.46 -6.27
N ASP A 22 6.05 5.79 -7.18
CA ASP A 22 6.46 6.37 -8.46
C ASP A 22 5.26 6.58 -9.39
N LYS A 23 4.23 5.73 -9.29
CA LYS A 23 3.06 5.74 -10.17
C LYS A 23 1.90 6.56 -9.63
N ILE A 24 1.69 6.56 -8.33
CA ILE A 24 0.53 7.19 -7.68
C ILE A 24 1.01 8.30 -6.76
N THR A 25 0.61 9.52 -7.07
CA THR A 25 0.74 10.65 -6.14
C THR A 25 -0.33 10.55 -5.05
N ILE A 26 0.06 10.76 -3.80
CA ILE A 26 -0.83 10.69 -2.64
C ILE A 26 -1.53 12.04 -2.42
N SER A 27 -2.82 12.15 -2.73
CA SER A 27 -3.52 13.45 -2.72
C SER A 27 -3.68 14.07 -1.33
N ASN A 28 -3.71 13.26 -0.27
CA ASN A 28 -3.88 13.73 1.10
C ASN A 28 -2.54 13.93 1.86
N GLN A 29 -1.39 13.84 1.18
CA GLN A 29 -0.11 14.29 1.73
C GLN A 29 0.26 15.65 1.15
N LEU A 30 1.04 16.45 1.91
CA LEU A 30 1.36 17.83 1.58
C LEU A 30 1.89 17.99 0.15
N SER A 31 2.88 17.19 -0.25
CA SER A 31 3.48 17.26 -1.59
C SER A 31 2.48 16.97 -2.71
N GLY A 32 1.62 15.95 -2.53
CA GLY A 32 0.62 15.58 -3.52
C GLY A 32 -0.52 16.59 -3.60
N TYR A 33 -0.97 17.10 -2.44
CA TYR A 33 -1.93 18.20 -2.38
C TYR A 33 -1.41 19.44 -3.10
N LYS A 34 -0.14 19.82 -2.89
CA LYS A 34 0.48 20.95 -3.61
C LYS A 34 0.54 20.71 -5.11
N LYS A 35 0.97 19.51 -5.53
CA LYS A 35 1.14 19.16 -6.95
C LYS A 35 -0.18 19.21 -7.73
N TYR A 36 -1.28 18.80 -7.12
CA TYR A 36 -2.61 18.70 -7.74
C TYR A 36 -3.65 19.59 -7.06
N HIS A 37 -3.24 20.75 -6.51
CA HIS A 37 -4.09 21.57 -5.65
C HIS A 37 -5.40 21.94 -6.33
N GLN A 38 -5.32 22.44 -7.57
CA GLN A 38 -6.51 22.83 -8.33
C GLN A 38 -7.45 21.64 -8.55
N GLU A 39 -6.92 20.48 -8.92
CA GLU A 39 -7.72 19.27 -9.16
C GLU A 39 -8.40 18.76 -7.90
N ILE A 40 -7.70 18.82 -6.75
CA ILE A 40 -8.21 18.34 -5.47
C ILE A 40 -9.24 19.31 -4.89
N LYS A 41 -8.96 20.63 -4.90
CA LYS A 41 -9.76 21.62 -4.18
C LYS A 41 -10.86 22.26 -5.03
N GLU A 42 -10.57 22.60 -6.28
CA GLU A 42 -11.47 23.39 -7.12
C GLU A 42 -12.29 22.49 -8.04
N ASN A 43 -11.65 21.48 -8.64
CA ASN A 43 -12.31 20.61 -9.61
C ASN A 43 -12.98 19.41 -8.99
N ASP A 44 -12.66 19.04 -7.74
CA ASP A 44 -13.14 17.80 -7.09
C ASP A 44 -12.92 16.58 -7.99
N TYR A 45 -11.72 16.52 -8.59
CA TYR A 45 -11.37 15.60 -9.67
C TYR A 45 -11.64 14.15 -9.29
N PHE A 46 -11.24 13.75 -8.08
CA PHE A 46 -11.28 12.36 -7.66
C PHE A 46 -12.73 11.87 -7.52
N TYR A 47 -13.61 12.67 -6.93
CA TYR A 47 -15.03 12.33 -6.80
C TYR A 47 -15.72 12.28 -8.16
N LYS A 48 -15.45 13.26 -9.04
CA LYS A 48 -16.08 13.37 -10.36
C LYS A 48 -15.64 12.30 -11.36
N ASN A 49 -14.38 11.85 -11.29
CA ASN A 49 -13.79 11.05 -12.37
C ASN A 49 -13.33 9.64 -11.95
N VAL A 50 -13.10 9.40 -10.65
CA VAL A 50 -12.41 8.18 -10.19
C VAL A 50 -13.28 7.36 -9.24
N ARG A 51 -13.97 8.02 -8.31
CA ARG A 51 -14.69 7.35 -7.22
C ARG A 51 -15.82 6.45 -7.72
N GLU A 52 -16.71 6.97 -8.56
CA GLU A 52 -17.81 6.18 -9.12
C GLU A 52 -17.31 4.95 -9.91
N PRO A 53 -16.33 5.06 -10.83
CA PRO A 53 -15.72 3.89 -11.48
C PRO A 53 -15.13 2.86 -10.50
N LEU A 54 -14.56 3.28 -9.37
CA LEU A 54 -14.04 2.36 -8.35
C LEU A 54 -15.18 1.67 -7.58
N GLU A 55 -16.19 2.42 -7.15
CA GLU A 55 -17.32 1.91 -6.35
C GLU A 55 -18.23 0.97 -7.15
N ASN A 56 -18.35 1.19 -8.46
CA ASN A 56 -19.16 0.35 -9.36
C ASN A 56 -18.45 -0.93 -9.82
N THR A 57 -17.20 -1.18 -9.38
CA THR A 57 -16.50 -2.43 -9.71
C THR A 57 -16.89 -3.56 -8.77
N ASN A 58 -16.84 -4.80 -9.26
CA ASN A 58 -17.00 -5.94 -8.37
C ASN A 58 -15.81 -6.00 -7.41
N LYS A 59 -16.04 -6.53 -6.21
CA LYS A 59 -14.99 -6.73 -5.19
C LYS A 59 -13.74 -7.50 -5.68
N ASN A 60 -13.88 -8.28 -6.75
CA ASN A 60 -12.82 -9.10 -7.35
C ASN A 60 -12.17 -8.45 -8.59
N ASP A 61 -12.57 -7.25 -9.00
CA ASP A 61 -12.04 -6.55 -10.18
C ASP A 61 -10.71 -5.84 -9.84
N TYR A 62 -9.75 -6.58 -9.28
CA TYR A 62 -8.46 -6.04 -8.83
C TYR A 62 -7.67 -5.42 -9.98
N ILE A 63 -7.64 -6.08 -11.14
CA ILE A 63 -6.90 -5.60 -12.32
C ILE A 63 -7.54 -4.34 -12.91
N TYR A 64 -8.87 -4.20 -12.84
CA TYR A 64 -9.53 -2.98 -13.27
C TYR A 64 -9.10 -1.79 -12.39
N ARG A 65 -9.23 -1.95 -11.06
CA ARG A 65 -8.86 -0.90 -10.10
C ARG A 65 -7.39 -0.52 -10.23
N HIS A 66 -6.51 -1.51 -10.32
CA HIS A 66 -5.09 -1.29 -10.59
C HIS A 66 -4.86 -0.45 -11.86
N ASN A 67 -5.41 -0.85 -13.01
CA ASN A 67 -5.16 -0.14 -14.27
C ASN A 67 -5.78 1.27 -14.30
N LEU A 68 -6.94 1.46 -13.65
CA LEU A 68 -7.55 2.78 -13.49
C LEU A 68 -6.63 3.70 -12.67
N LEU A 69 -6.13 3.22 -11.54
CA LEU A 69 -5.22 3.96 -10.68
C LEU A 69 -3.89 4.25 -11.37
N GLU A 70 -3.36 3.31 -12.15
CA GLU A 70 -2.18 3.54 -12.99
C GLU A 70 -2.41 4.65 -14.02
N HIS A 71 -3.59 4.68 -14.64
CA HIS A 71 -3.95 5.69 -15.63
C HIS A 71 -4.03 7.09 -15.00
N VAL A 72 -4.72 7.19 -13.87
CA VAL A 72 -4.99 8.44 -13.17
C VAL A 72 -3.74 8.98 -12.45
N GLY A 73 -2.94 8.11 -11.82
CA GLY A 73 -1.72 8.49 -11.11
C GLY A 73 -1.94 9.34 -9.85
N LEU A 74 -3.13 9.31 -9.28
CA LEU A 74 -3.54 10.05 -8.08
C LEU A 74 -4.45 9.16 -7.22
N GLY A 75 -4.24 9.15 -5.90
CA GLY A 75 -5.08 8.38 -4.97
C GLY A 75 -4.80 8.68 -3.51
N ASN A 76 -5.57 8.06 -2.61
CA ASN A 76 -5.36 8.10 -1.16
C ASN A 76 -4.93 6.72 -0.65
N CYS A 77 -4.89 6.52 0.67
CA CYS A 77 -4.42 5.28 1.30
C CYS A 77 -5.13 4.01 0.77
N HIS A 78 -6.44 4.06 0.55
CA HIS A 78 -7.19 2.91 0.02
C HIS A 78 -6.77 2.56 -1.42
N GLU A 79 -6.64 3.55 -2.30
CA GLU A 79 -6.21 3.34 -3.68
C GLU A 79 -4.78 2.82 -3.75
N LEU A 80 -3.89 3.35 -2.91
CA LEU A 80 -2.53 2.83 -2.81
C LEU A 80 -2.53 1.36 -2.38
N ALA A 81 -3.38 0.96 -1.43
CA ALA A 81 -3.50 -0.44 -1.03
C ALA A 81 -4.03 -1.34 -2.16
N ASP A 82 -5.03 -0.89 -2.92
CA ASP A 82 -5.55 -1.64 -4.07
C ASP A 82 -4.49 -1.83 -5.17
N PHE A 83 -3.72 -0.79 -5.48
CA PHE A 83 -2.63 -0.87 -6.45
C PHE A 83 -1.50 -1.78 -5.96
N LEU A 84 -1.05 -1.56 -4.72
CA LEU A 84 0.03 -2.33 -4.09
C LEU A 84 -0.30 -3.83 -4.00
N LEU A 85 -1.57 -4.17 -3.75
CA LEU A 85 -2.03 -5.56 -3.69
C LEU A 85 -1.72 -6.30 -4.98
N VAL A 86 -2.05 -5.71 -6.13
CA VAL A 86 -1.84 -6.36 -7.44
C VAL A 86 -0.35 -6.50 -7.74
N GLU A 87 0.45 -5.48 -7.45
CA GLU A 87 1.89 -5.50 -7.71
C GLU A 87 2.63 -6.54 -6.88
N ILE A 88 2.31 -6.65 -5.59
CA ILE A 88 2.87 -7.71 -4.74
C ILE A 88 2.35 -9.09 -5.18
N ALA A 89 1.05 -9.23 -5.38
CA ALA A 89 0.43 -10.52 -5.70
C ALA A 89 1.01 -11.12 -6.99
N LYS A 90 1.11 -10.29 -8.04
CA LYS A 90 1.67 -10.66 -9.34
C LYS A 90 3.10 -11.14 -9.23
N LYS A 91 3.93 -10.47 -8.42
CA LYS A 91 5.33 -10.86 -8.22
C LYS A 91 5.45 -12.15 -7.42
N ILE A 92 4.67 -12.34 -6.35
CA ILE A 92 4.64 -13.59 -5.59
C ILE A 92 4.21 -14.77 -6.48
N ASP A 93 3.13 -14.59 -7.25
CA ASP A 93 2.59 -15.62 -8.14
C ASP A 93 3.59 -15.99 -9.25
N SER A 94 4.28 -15.00 -9.83
CA SER A 94 5.33 -15.24 -10.84
C SER A 94 6.52 -16.06 -10.34
N HIS A 95 6.74 -16.12 -9.03
CA HIS A 95 7.75 -16.99 -8.40
C HIS A 95 7.20 -18.38 -8.05
N GLY A 96 5.96 -18.70 -8.44
CA GLY A 96 5.30 -19.97 -8.11
C GLY A 96 4.96 -20.12 -6.63
N ALA A 97 4.96 -19.01 -5.88
CA ALA A 97 4.61 -18.95 -4.46
C ALA A 97 3.16 -18.50 -4.28
N ARG A 98 2.60 -18.75 -3.08
CA ARG A 98 1.21 -18.40 -2.76
C ARG A 98 1.15 -17.63 -1.45
N ALA A 99 0.43 -16.50 -1.48
CA ALA A 99 0.09 -15.74 -0.29
C ALA A 99 -1.41 -15.46 -0.24
N ARG A 100 -1.91 -15.19 0.96
CA ARG A 100 -3.22 -14.58 1.16
C ARG A 100 -2.99 -13.10 1.46
N ILE A 101 -3.53 -12.21 0.64
CA ILE A 101 -3.43 -10.77 0.82
C ILE A 101 -4.81 -10.25 1.24
N ARG A 102 -4.83 -9.35 2.21
CA ARG A 102 -6.04 -8.70 2.72
C ARG A 102 -5.82 -7.20 2.71
N ILE A 103 -6.84 -6.47 2.27
CA ILE A 103 -6.93 -5.04 2.51
C ILE A 103 -7.63 -4.87 3.85
N VAL A 104 -6.98 -4.20 4.78
CA VAL A 104 -7.46 -4.02 6.14
C VAL A 104 -7.58 -2.53 6.46
N ASN A 105 -8.64 -2.18 7.17
CA ASN A 105 -8.83 -0.83 7.71
C ASN A 105 -8.54 -0.86 9.21
N SER A 106 -7.74 0.08 9.70
CA SER A 106 -7.54 0.26 11.14
C SER A 106 -8.84 0.67 11.82
N VAL A 107 -9.08 0.12 13.01
CA VAL A 107 -10.20 0.55 13.88
C VAL A 107 -9.85 1.80 14.69
N LYS A 108 -8.55 2.10 14.85
CA LYS A 108 -8.07 3.24 15.67
C LYS A 108 -7.82 4.51 14.86
N LYS A 109 -7.47 4.35 13.59
CA LYS A 109 -7.10 5.42 12.67
C LYS A 109 -7.79 5.18 11.34
N ASP A 110 -8.19 6.25 10.67
CA ASP A 110 -8.75 6.17 9.33
C ASP A 110 -7.62 5.89 8.32
N HIS A 111 -7.18 4.62 8.27
CA HIS A 111 -6.04 4.22 7.45
C HIS A 111 -6.17 2.78 6.95
N VAL A 112 -5.77 2.57 5.69
CA VAL A 112 -5.91 1.31 4.97
C VAL A 112 -4.54 0.83 4.50
N TYR A 113 -4.26 -0.45 4.71
CA TYR A 113 -2.99 -1.09 4.36
C TYR A 113 -3.19 -2.58 4.02
N LEU A 114 -2.11 -3.28 3.68
CA LEU A 114 -2.14 -4.70 3.37
C LEU A 114 -1.70 -5.58 4.54
N GLU A 115 -2.49 -6.59 4.85
CA GLU A 115 -2.08 -7.73 5.66
C GLU A 115 -1.77 -8.92 4.73
N ILE A 116 -0.55 -9.45 4.80
CA ILE A 116 -0.08 -10.55 3.94
C ILE A 116 0.28 -11.75 4.80
N LYS A 117 -0.44 -12.86 4.59
CA LYS A 117 -0.13 -14.17 5.18
C LYS A 117 0.56 -15.04 4.14
N ILE A 118 1.80 -15.46 4.42
CA ILE A 118 2.63 -16.23 3.48
C ILE A 118 3.45 -17.29 4.20
N LYS A 119 3.68 -18.43 3.54
CA LYS A 119 4.61 -19.45 4.00
C LYS A 119 5.99 -19.18 3.38
N LEU A 120 6.96 -18.81 4.20
CA LEU A 120 8.33 -18.55 3.74
C LEU A 120 9.23 -19.78 3.94
N LYS A 121 10.30 -19.84 3.16
CA LYS A 121 11.34 -20.86 3.22
C LYS A 121 12.02 -20.79 4.60
N SER A 122 12.34 -21.95 5.16
CA SER A 122 13.00 -22.09 6.47
C SER A 122 12.16 -21.63 7.68
N GLU A 123 10.86 -21.37 7.50
CA GLU A 123 9.93 -21.05 8.58
C GLU A 123 9.05 -22.25 8.98
N LYS A 124 8.71 -22.38 10.27
CA LYS A 124 7.82 -23.44 10.80
C LYS A 124 6.36 -23.23 10.48
N ASP A 125 5.87 -21.99 10.62
CA ASP A 125 4.48 -21.62 10.36
C ASP A 125 4.38 -20.61 9.21
N TYR A 126 3.17 -20.10 8.95
CA TYR A 126 2.97 -18.94 8.10
C TYR A 126 3.38 -17.68 8.87
N SER A 127 4.06 -16.75 8.21
CA SER A 127 4.25 -15.41 8.74
C SER A 127 3.13 -14.48 8.31
N LEU A 128 2.86 -13.48 9.15
CA LEU A 128 1.89 -12.42 8.92
C LEU A 128 2.61 -11.08 8.85
N TRP A 129 2.29 -10.28 7.86
CA TRP A 129 3.01 -9.05 7.56
C TRP A 129 2.05 -7.89 7.33
N GLU A 130 2.42 -6.73 7.86
CA GLU A 130 1.81 -5.44 7.55
C GLU A 130 2.68 -4.75 6.49
N VAL A 131 2.07 -4.39 5.36
CA VAL A 131 2.74 -3.78 4.21
C VAL A 131 1.95 -2.57 3.73
N ASP A 132 2.63 -1.44 3.55
CA ASP A 132 1.99 -0.15 3.29
C ASP A 132 2.86 0.71 2.37
N ALA A 133 2.22 1.47 1.49
CA ALA A 133 2.87 2.39 0.57
C ALA A 133 2.54 3.87 0.85
N TRP A 134 1.49 4.16 1.62
CA TRP A 134 1.12 5.52 2.01
C TRP A 134 2.05 6.03 3.10
N ASP A 135 2.25 5.22 4.14
CA ASP A 135 3.31 5.31 5.16
C ASP A 135 4.25 4.11 4.95
N PRO A 136 5.32 4.27 4.14
CA PRO A 136 6.05 3.14 3.58
C PRO A 136 6.68 2.23 4.65
N ARG A 137 6.26 0.96 4.71
CA ARG A 137 6.83 -0.01 5.67
C ARG A 137 6.51 -1.46 5.36
N ILE A 138 7.35 -2.34 5.90
CA ILE A 138 7.17 -3.80 5.88
C ILE A 138 7.46 -4.34 7.29
N ILE A 139 6.42 -4.73 8.02
CA ILE A 139 6.52 -5.15 9.42
C ILE A 139 6.04 -6.58 9.58
N ASP A 140 6.87 -7.44 10.17
CA ASP A 140 6.44 -8.79 10.56
C ASP A 140 5.59 -8.71 11.84
N ILE A 141 4.30 -9.02 11.70
CA ILE A 141 3.29 -9.01 12.77
C ILE A 141 2.83 -10.42 13.14
N SER A 142 3.67 -11.43 12.89
CA SER A 142 3.35 -12.83 13.20
C SER A 142 3.00 -13.01 14.68
N THR A 143 1.92 -13.74 14.94
CA THR A 143 1.51 -14.12 16.30
C THR A 143 2.52 -15.11 16.88
N ARG A 144 3.05 -14.81 18.06
CA ARG A 144 3.99 -15.66 18.79
C ARG A 144 3.25 -16.81 19.48
N PRO A 145 3.94 -17.90 19.90
CA PRO A 145 3.31 -19.02 20.62
C PRO A 145 2.56 -18.65 21.89
N ASN A 146 2.90 -17.51 22.51
CA ASN A 146 2.21 -16.96 23.69
C ASN A 146 1.05 -16.02 23.33
N ASN A 147 0.59 -16.01 22.08
CA ASN A 147 -0.45 -15.13 21.53
C ASN A 147 -0.11 -13.63 21.45
N SER A 148 1.10 -13.21 21.83
CA SER A 148 1.54 -11.83 21.61
C SER A 148 1.84 -11.56 20.13
N ILE A 149 1.63 -10.32 19.70
CA ILE A 149 1.94 -9.88 18.33
C ILE A 149 3.39 -9.39 18.28
N LYS A 150 4.13 -9.82 17.27
CA LYS A 150 5.49 -9.35 17.04
C LYS A 150 5.48 -7.89 16.56
N ASN A 151 6.46 -7.10 17.00
CA ASN A 151 6.63 -5.69 16.64
C ASN A 151 5.37 -4.84 16.90
N HIS A 152 4.55 -5.23 17.88
CA HIS A 152 3.27 -4.57 18.17
C HIS A 152 3.45 -3.09 18.51
N GLU A 153 4.57 -2.76 19.16
CA GLU A 153 4.98 -1.41 19.55
C GLU A 153 5.23 -0.48 18.36
N PHE A 154 5.41 -1.02 17.15
CA PHE A 154 5.63 -0.26 15.91
C PHE A 154 4.37 -0.16 15.03
N LEU A 155 3.20 -0.57 15.55
CA LEU A 155 1.93 -0.51 14.83
C LEU A 155 1.21 0.80 15.14
N ASP A 156 1.62 1.86 14.44
CA ASP A 156 1.09 3.23 14.60
C ASP A 156 -0.44 3.32 14.44
N TYR A 157 -1.02 2.43 13.62
CA TYR A 157 -2.46 2.34 13.37
C TYR A 157 -3.15 1.26 14.21
N GLY A 158 -2.43 0.58 15.11
CA GLY A 158 -2.93 -0.49 15.96
C GLY A 158 -3.21 -1.81 15.22
N TYR A 159 -3.46 -2.86 16.00
CA TYR A 159 -3.67 -4.23 15.49
C TYR A 159 -5.14 -4.61 15.26
N SER A 160 -6.09 -3.84 15.83
CA SER A 160 -7.51 -4.07 15.60
C SER A 160 -7.88 -3.62 14.21
N THR A 161 -8.20 -4.57 13.33
CA THR A 161 -8.49 -4.32 11.92
C THR A 161 -9.85 -4.85 11.51
N THR A 162 -10.45 -4.20 10.51
CA THR A 162 -11.62 -4.71 9.79
C THR A 162 -11.18 -5.12 8.39
N ILE A 163 -11.44 -6.38 8.02
CA ILE A 163 -11.09 -6.89 6.69
C ILE A 163 -12.07 -6.31 5.66
N LYS A 164 -11.55 -5.53 4.71
CA LYS A 164 -12.31 -4.99 3.57
C LYS A 164 -12.34 -5.98 2.41
N ASN A 165 -11.21 -6.63 2.15
CA ASN A 165 -11.07 -7.58 1.05
C ASN A 165 -10.06 -8.68 1.42
N SER A 166 -10.17 -9.84 0.79
CA SER A 166 -9.23 -10.95 0.96
C SER A 166 -9.16 -11.82 -0.29
N VAL A 167 -7.95 -12.06 -0.78
CA VAL A 167 -7.70 -12.82 -2.01
C VAL A 167 -6.41 -13.62 -1.90
N TYR A 168 -6.35 -14.79 -2.54
CA TYR A 168 -5.08 -15.49 -2.75
C TYR A 168 -4.42 -15.03 -4.04
N THR A 169 -3.09 -14.99 -4.07
CA THR A 169 -2.33 -14.51 -5.23
C THR A 169 -2.69 -15.24 -6.54
N ASN A 170 -3.05 -16.52 -6.49
CA ASN A 170 -3.42 -17.30 -7.66
C ASN A 170 -4.89 -17.14 -8.09
N GLU A 171 -5.69 -16.34 -7.39
CA GLU A 171 -7.11 -16.09 -7.71
C GLU A 171 -7.30 -14.82 -8.56
N ILE A 172 -6.24 -14.02 -8.73
CA ILE A 172 -6.27 -12.81 -9.54
C ILE A 172 -5.96 -13.16 -11.00
N ASN A 173 -6.81 -12.74 -11.93
CA ASN A 173 -6.59 -12.94 -13.36
C ASN A 173 -5.62 -11.90 -13.95
N TYR A 174 -4.31 -12.11 -13.79
CA TYR A 174 -3.29 -11.18 -14.29
C TYR A 174 -3.22 -11.02 -15.81
N ALA A 175 -3.87 -11.92 -16.58
CA ALA A 175 -3.94 -11.82 -18.04
C ALA A 175 -4.95 -10.76 -18.49
N GLN A 176 -5.85 -10.33 -17.61
CA GLN A 176 -6.84 -9.31 -17.89
C GLN A 176 -6.18 -7.97 -18.21
N ARG A 177 -6.70 -7.28 -19.22
CA ARG A 177 -6.19 -5.99 -19.68
C ARG A 177 -7.37 -5.06 -19.88
N TYR A 178 -7.34 -3.91 -19.20
CA TYR A 178 -8.26 -2.81 -19.42
C TYR A 178 -7.48 -1.62 -19.97
N SER A 179 -7.94 -1.04 -21.08
CA SER A 179 -7.26 0.07 -21.78
C SER A 179 -8.19 1.24 -22.12
N PHE A 180 -9.47 1.16 -21.77
CA PHE A 180 -10.50 2.13 -22.19
C PHE A 180 -10.71 3.29 -21.19
N PHE A 181 -9.66 3.67 -20.46
CA PHE A 181 -9.70 4.78 -19.52
C PHE A 181 -9.54 6.16 -20.17
N ASN A 182 -9.37 6.23 -21.50
CA ASN A 182 -9.19 7.49 -22.24
C ASN A 182 -10.33 8.51 -22.05
N LYS A 183 -11.52 8.07 -21.62
CA LYS A 183 -12.64 8.95 -21.28
C LYS A 183 -12.50 9.61 -19.90
N ILE A 184 -11.65 9.06 -19.04
CA ILE A 184 -11.31 9.62 -17.74
C ILE A 184 -10.10 10.52 -17.97
N PRO A 185 -10.25 11.86 -17.89
CA PRO A 185 -9.13 12.77 -18.09
C PRO A 185 -8.07 12.49 -17.03
N LYS A 186 -6.78 12.69 -17.34
CA LYS A 186 -5.75 12.66 -16.29
C LYS A 186 -5.80 13.95 -15.47
N PRO A 187 -5.51 13.91 -14.16
CA PRO A 187 -5.48 15.11 -13.35
C PRO A 187 -4.37 16.05 -13.84
N LEU A 188 -4.66 17.34 -13.93
CA LEU A 188 -3.68 18.35 -14.29
C LEU A 188 -2.89 18.79 -13.06
N THR A 189 -1.57 18.83 -13.19
CA THR A 189 -0.72 19.43 -12.15
C THR A 189 -0.90 20.95 -12.17
N GLY A 190 -0.97 21.59 -11.01
CA GLY A 190 -1.11 23.03 -10.95
C GLY A 190 -1.43 23.58 -9.57
N ASN A 191 -1.06 24.84 -9.37
CA ASN A 191 -1.42 25.63 -8.19
C ASN A 191 -2.89 26.05 -8.24
N SER A 192 -3.44 26.50 -7.11
CA SER A 192 -4.78 27.10 -7.10
C SER A 192 -4.89 28.30 -8.02
N SER A 193 -6.08 28.51 -8.58
CA SER A 193 -6.39 29.68 -9.41
C SER A 193 -6.55 30.96 -8.58
N GLY A 194 -6.83 30.84 -7.28
CA GLY A 194 -6.96 31.94 -6.31
C GLY A 194 -5.81 32.06 -5.30
N LEU A 195 -6.03 32.87 -4.25
CA LEU A 195 -5.12 32.98 -3.11
C LEU A 195 -4.98 31.60 -2.43
N ALA A 196 -3.80 31.00 -2.56
CA ALA A 196 -3.45 29.76 -1.88
C ALA A 196 -3.14 30.02 -0.41
N THR A 197 -3.50 29.09 0.47
CA THR A 197 -2.89 29.01 1.80
C THR A 197 -1.36 28.94 1.63
N PRO A 198 -0.57 29.82 2.29
CA PRO A 198 0.88 29.74 2.25
C PRO A 198 1.36 28.35 2.65
N GLU A 199 2.42 27.83 2.02
CA GLU A 199 2.83 26.43 2.20
C GLU A 199 3.04 26.03 3.67
N TRP A 200 3.61 26.93 4.47
CA TRP A 200 3.87 26.71 5.90
C TRP A 200 2.61 26.61 6.76
N ASP A 201 1.43 27.00 6.24
CA ASP A 201 0.15 27.08 6.95
C ASP A 201 -0.86 26.04 6.42
N ILE A 202 -0.46 25.23 5.42
CA ILE A 202 -1.36 24.28 4.75
C ILE A 202 -1.82 23.20 5.75
N LEU A 203 -0.90 22.59 6.49
CA LEU A 203 -1.26 21.50 7.41
C LEU A 203 -2.15 21.99 8.57
N ASP A 204 -1.92 23.22 9.05
CA ASP A 204 -2.70 23.82 10.14
C ASP A 204 -4.14 24.15 9.71
N LYS A 205 -4.32 24.61 8.46
CA LYS A 205 -5.65 24.99 7.92
C LYS A 205 -6.42 23.84 7.28
N HIS A 206 -5.76 22.73 6.98
CA HIS A 206 -6.36 21.60 6.28
C HIS A 206 -6.18 20.30 7.09
N ALA A 207 -7.00 20.10 8.12
CA ALA A 207 -6.91 18.97 9.06
C ALA A 207 -7.02 17.56 8.45
N HIS A 208 -7.40 17.44 7.18
CA HIS A 208 -7.46 16.18 6.43
C HIS A 208 -6.15 15.87 5.68
N LEU A 209 -5.19 16.81 5.68
CA LEU A 209 -3.87 16.63 5.07
C LEU A 209 -2.86 16.15 6.11
N TYR A 210 -1.92 15.36 5.62
CA TYR A 210 -0.85 14.78 6.42
C TYR A 210 0.50 15.32 5.95
N SER A 211 1.49 15.31 6.85
CA SER A 211 2.89 15.43 6.46
C SER A 211 3.26 14.34 5.46
N ASP A 212 4.21 14.64 4.58
CA ASP A 212 4.72 13.62 3.67
C ASP A 212 5.41 12.51 4.48
N HIS A 213 5.09 11.24 4.15
CA HIS A 213 5.82 10.07 4.63
C HIS A 213 6.62 9.52 3.46
N THR A 214 7.95 9.69 3.47
CA THR A 214 8.80 9.44 2.30
C THR A 214 9.41 8.03 2.28
N ILE A 215 9.93 7.60 1.13
CA ILE A 215 10.68 6.34 1.02
C ILE A 215 11.99 6.45 1.78
N GLU A 216 12.64 7.61 1.69
CA GLU A 216 13.93 7.92 2.29
C GLU A 216 13.85 7.82 3.82
N GLU A 217 12.86 8.48 4.44
CA GLU A 217 12.62 8.39 5.89
C GLU A 217 12.33 6.94 6.32
N ALA A 218 11.52 6.22 5.55
CA ALA A 218 11.20 4.82 5.86
C ALA A 218 12.44 3.89 5.78
N ILE A 219 13.39 4.18 4.89
CA ILE A 219 14.67 3.47 4.80
C ILE A 219 15.55 3.82 6.01
N GLU A 220 15.66 5.11 6.34
CA GLU A 220 16.44 5.59 7.49
C GLU A 220 15.94 5.00 8.82
N ASP A 221 14.62 4.88 8.97
CA ASP A 221 13.96 4.27 10.13
C ASP A 221 14.05 2.72 10.16
N GLY A 222 14.58 2.11 9.09
CA GLY A 222 14.64 0.65 8.95
C GLY A 222 13.27 -0.02 8.79
N LYS A 223 12.25 0.73 8.34
CA LYS A 223 10.92 0.22 7.98
C LYS A 223 10.91 -0.43 6.59
N LEU A 224 11.81 0.00 5.70
CA LEU A 224 12.05 -0.57 4.37
C LEU A 224 13.48 -1.08 4.21
N ALA A 225 13.66 -2.13 3.40
CA ALA A 225 14.97 -2.71 3.07
C ALA A 225 15.30 -2.50 1.57
N PRO A 226 16.11 -1.49 1.20
CA PRO A 226 16.35 -1.14 -0.21
C PRO A 226 17.29 -2.11 -0.94
N SER A 227 18.16 -2.83 -0.23
CA SER A 227 19.24 -3.65 -0.79
C SER A 227 19.17 -5.13 -0.40
N GLY A 228 17.99 -5.61 -0.01
CA GLY A 228 17.77 -7.02 0.37
C GLY A 228 18.28 -7.40 1.77
N GLN A 229 18.91 -6.46 2.49
CA GLN A 229 19.29 -6.67 3.88
C GLN A 229 18.07 -6.49 4.80
N LEU A 230 17.69 -7.56 5.51
CA LEU A 230 16.56 -7.52 6.44
C LEU A 230 16.85 -6.60 7.64
N HIS A 231 15.98 -5.62 7.86
CA HIS A 231 15.95 -4.80 9.06
C HIS A 231 15.29 -5.53 10.23
N TYR A 232 15.41 -4.95 11.43
CA TYR A 232 14.97 -5.59 12.68
C TYR A 232 13.48 -5.99 12.65
N LEU A 233 12.61 -5.14 12.08
CA LEU A 233 11.16 -5.42 11.91
C LEU A 233 10.87 -6.61 11.00
N GLN A 234 11.83 -6.99 10.16
CA GLN A 234 11.68 -7.98 9.12
C GLN A 234 12.45 -9.28 9.42
N LYS A 235 13.24 -9.37 10.49
CA LYS A 235 14.02 -10.57 10.83
C LYS A 235 13.15 -11.68 11.41
N PRO A 236 13.38 -12.98 11.10
CA PRO A 236 12.58 -14.06 11.67
C PRO A 236 12.85 -14.20 13.17
N SER A 237 11.79 -14.45 13.94
CA SER A 237 11.94 -14.82 15.35
C SER A 237 12.52 -16.22 15.49
N ASP A 238 13.29 -16.47 16.55
CA ASP A 238 13.99 -17.75 16.73
C ASP A 238 13.02 -18.95 16.82
N TRP A 239 11.84 -18.75 17.40
CA TRP A 239 10.81 -19.79 17.46
C TRP A 239 10.33 -20.24 16.07
N GLN A 240 10.36 -19.33 15.09
CA GLN A 240 9.85 -19.54 13.74
C GLN A 240 10.86 -20.24 12.83
N LYS A 241 12.16 -20.24 13.17
CA LYS A 241 13.20 -20.87 12.35
C LYS A 241 13.10 -22.40 12.41
N LEU A 242 13.16 -23.06 11.25
CA LEU A 242 13.42 -24.49 11.17
C LEU A 242 14.85 -24.76 11.69
N LYS A 243 14.99 -25.78 12.54
CA LYS A 243 16.30 -26.23 13.05
C LYS A 243 17.09 -26.90 11.95
#